data_AF-A0A521VQS9-F1
#
_entry.id   AF-A0A521VQS9-F1
#
_cell.length_a   1.000
_cell.length_b   1.000
_cell.length_c   1.000
_cell.angle_alpha   90.00
_cell.angle_beta   90.00
_cell.angle_gamma   90.00
#
_symmetry.space_group_name_H-M   'P 1'
#
loop_
_entity.id
_entity.type
_entity.pdbx_description
1 polymer ?
#
loop_
_entity_poly.entity_id
_entity_poly.type
_entity_poly.pdbx_seq_one_letter_code
_entity_poly.pdbx_strand_id
1 'polypeptide(L)'
;MTKPLPDILQACKKGDRFAQKQFYEHFKDKMFVLCLRYAGSREDAEDVLQEGFVKVFRDLHQYKGLGSLEGWVRKVILNVALLALRRKMDAPGTADLDQVAWKIEDEAPAFEEGPPAKSLIKLMQKLPPGFRTVLNLYVLEGYTHPQIATALGIS
;
A
#
# COMPACT_ATOMS: atom_id res chain seq x y z
N MET A 1 13.65 -14.14 -24.28
CA MET A 1 12.51 -14.91 -23.72
C MET A 1 12.37 -14.57 -22.24
N THR A 2 11.25 -13.99 -21.84
CA THR A 2 10.87 -13.77 -20.44
C THR A 2 10.65 -15.13 -19.77
N LYS A 3 11.34 -15.40 -18.66
CA LYS A 3 11.18 -16.66 -17.93
C LYS A 3 9.80 -16.69 -17.24
N PRO A 4 9.19 -17.86 -17.04
CA PRO A 4 7.95 -17.95 -16.26
C PRO A 4 8.22 -17.56 -14.79
N LEU A 5 7.22 -16.98 -14.13
CA LEU A 5 7.34 -16.42 -12.77
C LEU A 5 7.93 -17.39 -11.71
N PRO A 6 7.62 -18.70 -11.72
CA PRO A 6 8.27 -19.65 -10.82
C PRO A 6 9.79 -19.72 -10.98
N ASP A 7 10.28 -19.67 -12.22
CA ASP A 7 11.72 -19.70 -12.52
C ASP A 7 12.40 -18.40 -12.08
N ILE A 8 11.72 -17.27 -12.28
CA ILE A 8 12.15 -15.95 -11.78
C ILE A 8 12.27 -16.00 -10.25
N LEU A 9 11.26 -16.54 -9.55
CA LEU A 9 11.26 -16.66 -8.09
C LEU A 9 12.46 -17.48 -7.58
N GLN A 10 12.73 -18.63 -8.19
CA GLN A 10 13.87 -19.48 -7.78
C GLN A 10 15.21 -18.79 -8.03
N ALA A 11 15.37 -18.09 -9.15
CA ALA A 11 16.57 -17.31 -9.43
C ALA A 11 16.71 -16.10 -8.48
N CYS A 12 15.61 -15.43 -8.13
CA CYS A 12 15.61 -14.34 -7.15
C CYS A 12 16.09 -14.82 -5.77
N LYS A 13 15.63 -16.01 -5.33
CA LYS A 13 16.07 -16.62 -4.06
C LYS A 13 17.58 -16.94 -4.04
N LYS A 14 18.21 -17.07 -5.20
CA LYS A 14 19.66 -17.25 -5.37
C LYS A 14 20.44 -15.93 -5.52
N GLY A 15 19.75 -14.78 -5.43
CA GLY A 15 20.38 -13.46 -5.56
C GLY A 15 20.66 -13.03 -7.02
N ASP A 16 20.05 -13.68 -8.01
CA ASP A 16 20.22 -13.30 -9.41
C ASP A 16 19.61 -11.91 -9.69
N ARG A 17 20.47 -10.94 -10.03
CA ARG A 17 20.06 -9.54 -10.25
C ARG A 17 19.13 -9.37 -11.46
N PHE A 18 19.29 -10.20 -12.49
CA PHE A 18 18.45 -10.12 -13.68
C PHE A 18 17.04 -10.64 -13.38
N ALA A 19 16.92 -11.72 -12.60
CA ALA A 19 15.66 -12.23 -12.10
C ALA A 19 14.99 -11.22 -11.15
N GLN A 20 15.75 -10.58 -10.24
CA GLN A 20 15.21 -9.54 -9.37
C GLN A 20 14.65 -8.36 -10.16
N LYS A 21 15.32 -7.94 -11.24
CA LYS A 21 14.79 -6.92 -12.15
C LYS A 21 13.47 -7.35 -12.79
N GLN A 22 13.40 -8.58 -13.32
CA GLN A 22 12.15 -9.09 -13.91
C GLN A 22 11.03 -9.20 -12.88
N PHE A 23 11.36 -9.63 -11.67
CA PHE A 23 10.41 -9.70 -10.56
C PHE A 23 9.88 -8.31 -10.19
N TYR A 24 10.77 -7.32 -10.07
CA TYR A 24 10.39 -5.94 -9.82
C TYR A 24 9.46 -5.41 -10.91
N GLU A 25 9.85 -5.53 -12.18
CA GLU A 25 9.06 -5.09 -13.33
C GLU A 25 7.68 -5.75 -13.38
N HIS A 26 7.56 -7.00 -12.96
CA HIS A 26 6.29 -7.72 -12.92
C HIS A 26 5.30 -7.17 -11.89
N PHE A 27 5.79 -6.73 -10.72
CA PHE A 27 4.95 -6.31 -9.61
C PHE A 27 4.87 -4.79 -9.41
N LYS A 28 5.81 -4.00 -9.95
CA LYS A 28 6.00 -2.59 -9.60
C LYS A 28 4.74 -1.75 -9.80
N ASP A 29 4.00 -1.92 -10.90
CA ASP A 29 2.87 -1.02 -11.20
C ASP A 29 1.70 -1.26 -10.24
N LYS A 30 1.39 -2.53 -9.96
CA LYS A 30 0.36 -2.90 -8.97
C LYS A 30 0.75 -2.47 -7.56
N MET A 31 2.01 -2.69 -7.18
CA MET A 31 2.49 -2.32 -5.85
C MET A 31 2.60 -0.79 -5.70
N PHE A 32 2.88 -0.06 -6.77
CA PHE A 32 2.90 1.39 -6.75
C PHE A 32 1.50 1.97 -6.53
N VAL A 33 0.48 1.40 -7.18
CA VAL A 33 -0.92 1.76 -6.93
C VAL A 33 -1.30 1.51 -5.47
N LEU A 34 -0.81 0.42 -4.86
CA LEU A 34 -0.99 0.17 -3.43
C LEU A 34 -0.33 1.27 -2.58
N CYS A 35 0.94 1.61 -2.84
CA CYS A 35 1.64 2.67 -2.11
C CYS A 35 0.91 4.02 -2.19
N LEU A 36 0.39 4.40 -3.38
CA LEU A 36 -0.35 5.65 -3.59
C LEU A 36 -1.61 5.80 -2.73
N ARG A 37 -2.19 4.69 -2.24
CA ARG A 37 -3.36 4.72 -1.35
C ARG A 37 -3.01 5.20 0.06
N TYR A 38 -1.77 4.98 0.50
CA TYR A 38 -1.33 5.26 1.86
C TYR A 38 -0.37 6.45 1.93
N ALA A 39 0.40 6.71 0.88
CA ALA A 39 1.35 7.81 0.78
C ALA A 39 0.67 9.20 0.70
N GLY A 40 1.37 10.23 1.18
CA GLY A 40 0.88 11.62 1.12
C GLY A 40 1.15 12.30 -0.22
N SER A 41 2.17 11.85 -0.93
CA SER A 41 2.60 12.36 -2.22
C SER A 41 2.96 11.20 -3.16
N ARG A 42 3.24 11.53 -4.43
CA ARG A 42 3.77 10.55 -5.38
C ARG A 42 5.19 10.10 -4.99
N GLU A 43 6.04 11.04 -4.59
CA GLU A 43 7.42 10.78 -4.17
C GLU A 43 7.46 9.85 -2.95
N ASP A 44 6.64 10.13 -1.93
CA ASP A 44 6.48 9.26 -0.76
C ASP A 44 6.08 7.83 -1.19
N ALA A 45 5.25 7.68 -2.23
CA ALA A 45 4.83 6.38 -2.73
C ALA A 45 5.96 5.65 -3.46
N GLU A 46 6.81 6.37 -4.20
CA GLU A 46 7.98 5.83 -4.89
C GLU A 46 9.03 5.35 -3.88
N ASP A 47 9.26 6.10 -2.79
CA ASP A 47 10.16 5.71 -1.70
C ASP A 47 9.67 4.46 -0.98
N VAL A 48 8.39 4.42 -0.59
CA VAL A 48 7.77 3.25 0.04
C VAL A 48 7.84 2.02 -0.87
N LEU A 49 7.64 2.21 -2.18
CA LEU A 49 7.78 1.12 -3.15
C LEU A 49 9.21 0.57 -3.16
N GLN A 50 10.21 1.45 -3.22
CA GLN A 50 11.62 1.06 -3.24
C GLN A 50 12.03 0.34 -1.95
N GLU A 51 11.75 0.92 -0.78
CA GLU A 51 11.99 0.27 0.52
C GLU A 51 11.27 -1.07 0.62
N GLY A 52 10.03 -1.11 0.11
CA GLY A 52 9.20 -2.30 0.03
C GLY A 52 9.88 -3.42 -0.77
N PHE A 53 10.39 -3.13 -1.96
CA PHE A 53 11.07 -4.14 -2.78
C PHE A 53 12.41 -4.58 -2.20
N VAL A 54 13.16 -3.68 -1.56
CA VAL A 54 14.36 -4.05 -0.80
C VAL A 54 14.00 -5.10 0.27
N LYS A 55 12.90 -4.87 0.99
CA LYS A 55 12.40 -5.82 2.00
C LYS A 55 11.89 -7.13 1.38
N VAL A 56 11.16 -7.04 0.27
CA VAL A 56 10.69 -8.22 -0.50
C VAL A 56 11.85 -9.12 -0.87
N PHE A 57 12.93 -8.58 -1.45
CA PHE A 57 14.07 -9.40 -1.86
C PHE A 57 14.84 -9.98 -0.67
N ARG A 58 15.00 -9.19 0.40
CA ARG A 58 15.63 -9.67 1.64
C ARG A 58 14.84 -10.83 2.26
N ASP A 59 13.52 -10.71 2.33
CA ASP A 59 12.65 -11.64 3.04
C ASP A 59 12.07 -12.74 2.13
N LEU A 60 12.40 -12.74 0.83
CA LEU A 60 11.86 -13.66 -0.19
C LEU A 60 12.05 -15.14 0.15
N HIS A 61 13.13 -15.46 0.86
CA HIS A 61 13.41 -16.82 1.35
C HIS A 61 12.32 -17.35 2.29
N GLN A 62 11.59 -16.47 2.98
CA GLN A 62 10.49 -16.82 3.89
C GLN A 62 9.21 -17.24 3.16
N TYR A 63 9.08 -16.92 1.87
CA TYR A 63 7.93 -17.37 1.08
C TYR A 63 8.01 -18.88 0.83
N LYS A 64 7.15 -19.62 1.55
CA LYS A 64 7.05 -21.09 1.51
C LYS A 64 6.10 -21.64 0.44
N GLY A 65 5.58 -20.79 -0.46
CA GLY A 65 4.61 -21.21 -1.48
C GLY A 65 3.17 -21.38 -0.94
N LEU A 66 2.90 -20.93 0.30
CA LEU A 66 1.56 -20.90 0.84
C LEU A 66 0.85 -19.62 0.38
N GLY A 67 -0.29 -19.79 -0.30
CA GLY A 67 -1.02 -18.68 -0.91
C GLY A 67 -0.37 -18.18 -2.21
N SER A 68 -0.78 -17.02 -2.69
CA SER A 68 -0.22 -16.42 -3.91
C SER A 68 1.04 -15.61 -3.60
N LEU A 69 2.02 -15.68 -4.51
CA LEU A 69 3.22 -14.86 -4.44
C LEU A 69 2.87 -13.36 -4.47
N GLU A 70 1.91 -12.97 -5.30
CA GLU A 70 1.40 -11.59 -5.35
C GLU A 70 0.83 -11.15 -3.99
N GLY A 71 0.06 -12.00 -3.32
CA GLY A 71 -0.48 -11.71 -1.99
C GLY A 71 0.61 -11.57 -0.93
N TRP A 72 1.67 -12.40 -1.01
CA TRP A 72 2.82 -12.27 -0.11
C TRP A 72 3.59 -10.97 -0.35
N VAL A 73 3.88 -10.60 -1.61
CA VAL A 73 4.51 -9.33 -1.96
C VAL A 73 3.65 -8.15 -1.50
N ARG A 74 2.34 -8.16 -1.79
CA ARG A 74 1.38 -7.14 -1.35
C ARG A 74 1.45 -6.93 0.15
N LYS A 75 1.48 -8.01 0.94
CA LYS A 75 1.56 -7.94 2.40
C LYS A 75 2.86 -7.29 2.89
N VAL A 76 3.99 -7.61 2.27
CA VAL A 76 5.29 -6.99 2.62
C VAL A 76 5.26 -5.49 2.30
N ILE A 77 4.80 -5.10 1.11
CA ILE A 77 4.71 -3.69 0.70
C ILE A 77 3.74 -2.92 1.61
N LEU A 78 2.56 -3.49 1.90
CA LEU A 78 1.57 -2.87 2.79
C LEU A 78 2.16 -2.58 4.18
N ASN A 79 2.90 -3.54 4.75
CA ASN A 79 3.53 -3.35 6.05
C ASN A 79 4.55 -2.20 6.04
N VAL A 80 5.29 -2.03 4.94
CA VAL A 80 6.23 -0.90 4.78
C VAL A 80 5.47 0.42 4.64
N ALA A 81 4.40 0.45 3.86
CA ALA A 81 3.54 1.63 3.72
C ALA A 81 2.93 2.08 5.05
N LEU A 82 2.39 1.15 5.84
CA LEU A 82 1.80 1.45 7.15
C LEU A 82 2.86 1.95 8.15
N LEU A 83 4.06 1.37 8.13
CA LEU A 83 5.16 1.83 8.96
C LEU A 83 5.62 3.25 8.59
N ALA A 84 5.71 3.56 7.29
CA ALA A 84 6.04 4.91 6.82
C ALA A 84 4.96 5.93 7.23
N LEU A 85 3.69 5.56 7.09
CA LEU A 85 2.56 6.40 7.51
C LEU A 85 2.58 6.66 9.02
N ARG A 86 2.77 5.63 9.83
CA ARG A 86 2.82 5.76 11.30
C ARG A 86 3.94 6.72 11.73
N ARG A 87 5.14 6.56 11.16
CA ARG A 87 6.27 7.48 11.42
C ARG A 87 5.95 8.93 11.06
N LYS A 88 5.11 9.15 10.05
CA LYS A 88 4.66 10.49 9.65
C LYS A 88 3.60 11.05 10.60
N MET A 89 2.71 10.21 11.12
CA MET A 89 1.72 10.60 12.14
C MET A 89 2.36 10.90 13.49
N ASP A 90 3.40 10.15 13.88
CA ASP A 90 4.12 10.36 15.14
C ASP A 90 5.07 11.58 15.08
N ALA A 91 5.21 12.24 13.92
CA ALA A 91 6.07 13.41 13.77
C ALA A 91 5.45 14.66 14.44
N PRO A 92 6.22 15.43 15.23
CA PRO A 92 5.71 16.62 15.91
C PRO A 92 5.23 17.67 14.89
N GLY A 93 3.98 18.12 15.06
CA GLY A 93 3.34 19.12 14.19
C GLY A 93 2.29 18.58 13.22
N THR A 94 1.93 17.29 13.25
CA THR A 94 0.75 16.79 12.54
C THR A 94 -0.52 17.12 13.33
N ALA A 95 -1.47 17.76 12.66
CA ALA A 95 -2.68 18.28 13.28
C ALA A 95 -3.53 17.17 13.93
N ASP A 96 -4.05 17.48 15.10
CA ASP A 96 -5.06 16.73 15.83
C ASP A 96 -6.20 16.32 14.87
N LEU A 97 -6.57 15.03 14.87
CA LEU A 97 -7.69 14.52 14.07
C LEU A 97 -9.02 15.21 14.45
N ASP A 98 -9.07 15.84 15.63
CA ASP A 98 -10.22 16.54 16.18
C ASP A 98 -10.50 17.93 15.56
N GLN A 99 -9.63 18.46 14.70
CA GLN A 99 -9.80 19.81 14.12
C GLN A 99 -10.44 19.85 12.73
N VAL A 100 -10.88 18.73 12.17
CA VAL A 100 -11.53 18.72 10.85
C VAL A 100 -13.03 18.97 11.00
N ALA A 101 -13.43 20.24 11.02
CA ALA A 101 -14.83 20.64 10.91
C ALA A 101 -15.32 20.38 9.46
N TRP A 102 -16.00 19.26 9.24
CA TRP A 102 -16.63 18.96 7.96
C TRP A 102 -17.90 19.81 7.80
N LYS A 103 -17.89 20.76 6.86
CA LYS A 103 -19.14 21.23 6.25
C LYS A 103 -19.56 20.17 5.24
N ILE A 104 -20.51 19.32 5.64
CA ILE A 104 -21.17 18.40 4.71
C ILE A 104 -22.19 19.26 3.96
N GLU A 105 -21.89 19.62 2.71
CA GLU A 105 -22.91 20.12 1.79
C GLU A 105 -23.68 18.92 1.25
N ASP A 106 -24.99 18.91 1.49
CA ASP A 106 -25.93 17.81 1.26
C ASP A 106 -26.31 17.63 -0.23
N GLU A 107 -25.35 17.86 -1.13
CA GLU A 107 -25.51 17.55 -2.55
C GLU A 107 -24.82 16.22 -2.85
N ALA A 108 -25.58 15.13 -2.74
CA ALA A 108 -25.17 13.85 -3.30
C ALA A 108 -25.26 13.95 -4.84
N PRO A 109 -24.13 13.94 -5.59
CA PRO A 109 -24.22 13.83 -7.04
C PRO A 109 -24.85 12.47 -7.38
N ALA A 110 -25.76 12.47 -8.35
CA ALA A 110 -26.27 11.24 -8.93
C ALA A 110 -25.08 10.48 -9.55
N PHE A 111 -24.61 9.42 -8.88
CA PHE A 111 -23.55 8.54 -9.38
C PHE A 111 -24.15 7.63 -10.46
N GLU A 112 -24.27 8.11 -11.69
CA GLU A 112 -24.76 7.26 -12.78
C GLU A 112 -23.70 6.25 -13.26
N GLU A 113 -22.41 6.52 -13.08
CA GLU A 113 -21.34 5.53 -13.25
C GLU A 113 -20.18 5.88 -12.29
N GLY A 114 -19.62 4.88 -11.60
CA GLY A 114 -18.57 5.10 -10.60
C GLY A 114 -17.34 5.79 -11.21
N PRO A 115 -16.65 6.69 -10.48
CA PRO A 115 -15.51 7.41 -11.00
C PRO A 115 -14.40 6.43 -11.40
N PRO A 116 -13.66 6.68 -12.51
CA PRO A 116 -12.57 5.81 -12.93
C PRO A 116 -11.54 5.66 -11.80
N ALA A 117 -10.87 4.51 -11.70
CA ALA A 117 -10.02 4.15 -10.55
C ALA A 117 -8.96 5.23 -10.19
N LYS A 118 -8.42 5.95 -11.20
CA LYS A 118 -7.51 7.09 -10.99
C LYS A 118 -8.19 8.27 -10.28
N SER A 119 -9.45 8.56 -10.61
CA SER A 119 -10.25 9.60 -9.96
C SER A 119 -10.62 9.20 -8.53
N LEU A 120 -10.92 7.92 -8.29
CA LEU A 120 -11.18 7.43 -6.93
C LEU A 120 -9.96 7.63 -6.01
N ILE A 121 -8.76 7.25 -6.45
CA ILE A 121 -7.53 7.46 -5.66
C ILE A 121 -7.32 8.95 -5.35
N LYS A 122 -7.54 9.85 -6.32
CA LYS A 122 -7.45 11.30 -6.10
C LYS A 122 -8.47 11.80 -5.09
N LEU A 123 -9.71 11.29 -5.11
CA LEU A 123 -10.71 11.64 -4.09
C LEU A 123 -10.29 11.13 -2.72
N MET A 124 -9.86 9.86 -2.62
CA MET A 124 -9.40 9.28 -1.35
C MET A 124 -8.23 10.07 -0.78
N GLN A 125 -7.35 10.63 -1.62
CA GLN A 125 -6.23 11.45 -1.18
C GLN A 125 -6.64 12.79 -0.53
N LYS A 126 -7.88 13.26 -0.72
CA LYS A 126 -8.41 14.44 -0.02
C LYS A 126 -8.83 14.17 1.42
N LEU A 127 -9.01 12.90 1.80
CA LEU A 127 -9.35 12.53 3.18
C LEU A 127 -8.13 12.71 4.09
N PRO A 128 -8.32 13.11 5.36
CA PRO A 128 -7.25 13.10 6.33
C PRO A 128 -6.60 11.71 6.41
N PRO A 129 -5.28 11.62 6.63
CA PRO A 129 -4.53 10.36 6.51
C PRO A 129 -5.10 9.21 7.34
N GLY A 130 -5.58 9.48 8.56
CA GLY A 130 -6.21 8.49 9.44
C GLY A 130 -7.45 7.84 8.83
N PHE A 131 -8.47 8.62 8.45
CA PHE A 131 -9.70 8.12 7.85
C PHE A 131 -9.45 7.35 6.54
N ARG A 132 -8.61 7.91 5.66
CA ARG A 132 -8.21 7.26 4.40
C ARG A 132 -7.62 5.87 4.65
N THR A 133 -6.81 5.75 5.70
CA THR A 133 -6.09 4.51 6.01
C THR A 133 -7.02 3.46 6.59
N VAL A 134 -7.86 3.84 7.55
CA VAL A 134 -8.90 2.96 8.11
C VAL A 134 -9.82 2.43 7.01
N LEU A 135 -10.28 3.32 6.12
CA LEU A 135 -11.15 2.93 4.99
C LEU A 135 -10.46 1.95 4.03
N ASN A 136 -9.22 2.24 3.62
CA ASN A 136 -8.45 1.34 2.77
C ASN A 136 -8.25 -0.05 3.41
N LEU A 137 -7.85 -0.08 4.68
CA LEU A 137 -7.61 -1.33 5.41
C LEU A 137 -8.89 -2.17 5.55
N TYR A 138 -10.01 -1.54 5.85
CA TYR A 138 -11.29 -2.24 5.98
C TYR A 138 -11.81 -2.73 4.63
N VAL A 139 -11.97 -1.82 3.66
CA VAL A 139 -12.67 -2.11 2.39
C VAL A 139 -11.81 -2.87 1.39
N LEU A 140 -10.51 -2.56 1.29
CA LEU A 140 -9.63 -3.11 0.24
C LEU A 140 -8.71 -4.22 0.76
N GLU A 141 -8.32 -4.17 2.04
CA GLU A 141 -7.46 -5.18 2.64
C GLU A 141 -8.24 -6.21 3.49
N GLY A 142 -9.51 -5.94 3.82
CA GLY A 142 -10.37 -6.85 4.59
C GLY A 142 -10.00 -6.95 6.07
N TYR A 143 -9.32 -5.94 6.62
CA TYR A 143 -8.94 -5.92 8.04
C TYR A 143 -10.16 -5.60 8.90
N THR A 144 -10.26 -6.28 10.04
CA THR A 144 -11.23 -5.95 11.09
C THR A 144 -10.80 -4.70 11.87
N HIS A 145 -11.74 -3.98 12.49
CA HIS A 145 -11.41 -2.81 13.32
C HIS A 145 -10.32 -3.08 14.37
N PRO A 146 -10.30 -4.22 15.11
CA PRO A 146 -9.20 -4.53 16.03
C PRO A 146 -7.84 -4.70 15.35
N GLN A 147 -7.80 -5.28 14.14
CA GLN A 147 -6.56 -5.42 13.37
C GLN A 147 -6.05 -4.05 12.87
N ILE A 148 -6.97 -3.16 12.51
CA ILE A 148 -6.66 -1.78 12.10
C ILE A 148 -6.08 -1.00 13.29
N ALA A 149 -6.72 -1.07 14.45
CA ALA A 149 -6.25 -0.44 15.69
C ALA A 149 -4.81 -0.88 16.03
N THR A 150 -4.56 -2.20 15.98
CA THR A 150 -3.21 -2.77 16.21
C THR A 150 -2.20 -2.29 15.17
N ALA A 151 -2.57 -2.28 13.88
CA ALA A 151 -1.68 -1.88 12.80
C ALA A 151 -1.29 -0.39 12.86
N LEU A 152 -2.22 0.47 13.29
CA LEU A 152 -2.02 1.91 13.39
C LEU A 152 -1.53 2.37 14.76
N GLY A 153 -1.58 1.52 15.79
CA GLY A 153 -1.20 1.89 17.17
C GLY A 153 -2.20 2.82 17.85
N ILE A 154 -3.48 2.69 17.50
CA ILE A 154 -4.60 3.50 18.03
C ILE A 154 -5.57 2.60 18.82
N SER A 155 -6.44 3.19 19.65
CA SER A 155 -7.45 2.49 20.47
C SER A 155 -8.86 2.65 19.93
#